data_AF-A0A4Q5QVY4-F1
#
_entry.id   AF-A0A4Q5QVY4-F1
#
_cell.length_a   1.000
_cell.length_b   1.000
_cell.length_c   1.000
_cell.angle_alpha   90.00
_cell.angle_beta   90.00
_cell.angle_gamma   90.00
#
_symmetry.space_group_name_H-M   'P 1'
#
loop_
_entity.id
_entity.type
_entity.pdbx_description
1 polymer ?
#
loop_
_entity_poly.entity_id
_entity_poly.type
_entity_poly.pdbx_seq_one_letter_code
_entity_poly.pdbx_strand_id
1 'polypeptide(L)'
;MGCKHVEVLAVGFFQRPALDERGGGLADADKVELTNLPRQILYGAEDVGQLKIEAAARALRRLNELVRYELHAIRVSPDTVRELVAGYDVVVDGSDNFPTRYLLNDACVSLSKPLVSGAIYKFEGQVSVFNYQGGPTYRCLFPEPPSAAEAPDCNTTGVLNVLPGLIGTVQATEALKVVLGLGDVLSGRLWLLDTLSFQSRTLRFKRDPVQSQIDLATANPADYVDASCAPVPPAASLTGSDLRTLLAAPAPPLLLDVRGPLEYQRRHLPGAVLLPLPELAARVAEVPRQGPVVLYCQSGVRSAQAVALLQSLGFANVQTLSGGLEEY
;
A
#
# COMPACT_ATOMS: atom_id res chain seq x y z
N MET A 1 12.84 -8.01 -2.36
CA MET A 1 11.83 -7.99 -3.45
C MET A 1 11.16 -6.65 -3.35
N GLY A 2 11.38 -5.77 -4.34
CA GLY A 2 11.01 -4.36 -4.23
C GLY A 2 9.49 -4.14 -4.20
N CYS A 3 9.05 -3.16 -3.41
CA CYS A 3 7.71 -2.60 -3.44
C CYS A 3 7.28 -2.38 -4.91
N LYS A 4 6.32 -3.18 -5.38
CA LYS A 4 5.68 -3.03 -6.69
C LYS A 4 4.23 -2.69 -6.40
N HIS A 5 3.96 -1.39 -6.41
CA HIS A 5 2.71 -0.78 -5.97
C HIS A 5 2.32 0.31 -6.94
N VAL A 6 1.05 0.71 -6.92
CA VAL A 6 0.35 1.71 -7.74
C VAL A 6 -0.32 1.12 -8.97
N GLU A 7 -1.64 1.12 -8.90
CA GLU A 7 -2.56 1.06 -10.02
C GLU A 7 -3.41 2.35 -9.97
N VAL A 8 -2.93 3.47 -10.53
CA VAL A 8 -3.78 4.67 -10.66
C VAL A 8 -4.59 4.51 -11.94
N LEU A 9 -5.69 3.78 -11.83
CA LEU A 9 -6.64 3.62 -12.92
C LEU A 9 -7.63 4.79 -12.92
N ALA A 10 -7.45 5.66 -13.92
CA ALA A 10 -8.34 6.73 -14.38
C ALA A 10 -8.19 8.10 -13.69
N VAL A 11 -7.34 8.93 -14.28
CA VAL A 11 -7.54 10.38 -14.24
C VAL A 11 -8.71 10.70 -15.18
N GLY A 12 -9.67 11.50 -14.72
CA GLY A 12 -11.06 11.44 -15.16
C GLY A 12 -11.33 11.90 -16.58
N PHE A 13 -12.62 12.11 -16.85
CA PHE A 13 -13.05 12.64 -18.14
C PHE A 13 -12.56 14.07 -18.33
N PHE A 14 -12.26 14.40 -19.58
CA PHE A 14 -11.90 15.74 -20.02
C PHE A 14 -13.01 16.30 -20.91
N GLN A 15 -13.44 17.54 -20.67
CA GLN A 15 -14.04 18.39 -21.68
C GLN A 15 -13.09 19.53 -22.04
N ARG A 16 -12.41 19.45 -23.20
CA ARG A 16 -11.81 20.65 -23.84
C ARG A 16 -12.92 21.36 -24.63
N PRO A 17 -13.33 22.59 -24.26
CA PRO A 17 -14.36 23.32 -25.01
C PRO A 17 -13.97 23.59 -26.48
N ALA A 18 -12.67 23.51 -26.79
CA ALA A 18 -12.12 23.80 -28.11
C ALA A 18 -12.06 22.61 -29.08
N LEU A 19 -12.28 21.36 -28.64
CA LEU A 19 -12.01 20.17 -29.48
C LEU A 19 -13.15 19.14 -29.57
N ASP A 20 -14.24 19.22 -28.80
CA ASP A 20 -15.32 18.20 -28.77
C ASP A 20 -14.80 16.75 -28.55
N GLU A 21 -13.62 16.62 -27.93
CA GLU A 21 -12.97 15.34 -27.67
C GLU A 21 -13.33 14.84 -26.27
N ARG A 22 -14.00 13.69 -26.21
CA ARG A 22 -14.25 12.95 -24.96
C ARG A 22 -13.09 11.99 -24.73
N GLY A 23 -12.37 12.18 -23.63
CA GLY A 23 -11.25 11.32 -23.29
C GLY A 23 -11.01 11.24 -21.80
N GLY A 24 -10.07 10.38 -21.39
CA GLY A 24 -9.60 10.30 -20.02
C GLY A 24 -8.10 10.08 -19.94
N GLY A 25 -7.57 10.06 -18.73
CA GLY A 25 -6.16 9.86 -18.43
C GLY A 25 -5.89 8.53 -17.75
N LEU A 26 -4.78 7.88 -18.06
CA LEU A 26 -4.28 6.72 -17.33
C LEU A 26 -2.88 7.04 -16.81
N ALA A 27 -2.66 6.90 -15.50
CA ALA A 27 -1.37 7.16 -14.88
C ALA A 27 -0.86 5.90 -14.17
N ASP A 28 0.22 5.31 -14.65
CA ASP A 28 0.86 4.18 -13.98
C ASP A 28 2.28 4.02 -14.56
N ALA A 29 3.26 3.77 -13.70
CA ALA A 29 4.64 3.52 -14.11
C ALA A 29 4.97 2.01 -14.17
N ASP A 30 4.10 1.16 -13.64
CA ASP A 30 4.34 -0.26 -13.51
C ASP A 30 4.10 -1.01 -14.82
N LYS A 31 4.70 -2.20 -14.87
CA LYS A 31 4.45 -3.19 -15.90
C LYS A 31 3.45 -4.23 -15.41
N VAL A 32 2.78 -4.89 -16.36
CA VAL A 32 1.91 -6.02 -16.06
C VAL A 32 2.75 -7.18 -15.55
N GLU A 33 2.32 -7.81 -14.46
CA GLU A 33 3.00 -8.93 -13.83
C GLU A 33 2.07 -10.13 -13.70
N LEU A 34 2.63 -11.33 -13.88
CA LEU A 34 1.89 -12.58 -13.82
C LEU A 34 1.13 -12.75 -12.48
N THR A 35 1.75 -12.31 -11.38
CA THR A 35 1.17 -12.36 -10.03
C THR A 35 -0.02 -11.42 -9.82
N ASN A 36 -0.25 -10.47 -10.73
CA ASN A 36 -1.34 -9.50 -10.64
C ASN A 36 -2.57 -9.89 -11.48
N LEU A 37 -2.38 -10.74 -12.50
CA LEU A 37 -3.45 -11.18 -13.40
C LEU A 37 -4.69 -11.75 -12.70
N PRO A 38 -4.60 -12.51 -11.58
CA PRO A 38 -5.80 -13.04 -10.94
C PRO A 38 -6.81 -11.98 -10.48
N ARG A 39 -6.37 -10.74 -10.29
CA ARG A 39 -7.21 -9.61 -9.82
C ARG A 39 -7.26 -8.43 -10.79
N GLN A 40 -6.34 -8.37 -11.76
CA GLN A 40 -6.30 -7.33 -12.80
C GLN A 40 -6.84 -7.88 -14.13
N ILE A 41 -8.16 -8.06 -14.17
CA ILE A 41 -8.87 -8.73 -15.27
C ILE A 41 -8.82 -8.01 -16.63
N LEU A 42 -8.27 -6.79 -16.66
CA LEU A 42 -8.08 -6.03 -17.90
C LEU A 42 -6.93 -6.59 -18.75
N TYR A 43 -5.97 -7.29 -18.12
CA TYR A 43 -4.75 -7.78 -18.76
C TYR A 43 -4.79 -9.29 -18.98
N GLY A 44 -4.07 -9.75 -20.01
CA GLY A 44 -3.82 -11.15 -20.31
C GLY A 44 -2.37 -11.59 -20.07
N ALA A 45 -2.10 -12.87 -20.31
CA ALA A 45 -0.73 -13.41 -20.23
C ALA A 45 0.21 -12.77 -21.27
N GLU A 46 -0.34 -12.35 -22.40
CA GLU A 46 0.35 -11.65 -23.49
C GLU A 46 0.79 -10.23 -23.12
N ASP A 47 0.18 -9.62 -22.10
CA ASP A 47 0.51 -8.26 -21.67
C ASP A 47 1.66 -8.23 -20.66
N VAL A 48 2.07 -9.38 -20.10
CA VAL A 48 3.12 -9.46 -19.08
C VAL A 48 4.43 -8.82 -19.55
N GLY A 49 4.97 -7.91 -18.74
CA GLY A 49 6.18 -7.15 -19.04
C GLY A 49 5.96 -5.86 -19.83
N GLN A 50 4.75 -5.61 -20.33
CA GLN A 50 4.37 -4.36 -20.98
C GLN A 50 3.89 -3.33 -19.95
N LEU A 51 3.94 -2.04 -20.27
CA LEU A 51 3.41 -1.01 -19.38
C LEU A 51 1.90 -1.20 -19.18
N LYS A 52 1.46 -1.14 -17.92
CA LYS A 52 0.04 -1.32 -17.56
C LYS A 52 -0.86 -0.37 -18.34
N ILE A 53 -0.49 0.91 -18.41
CA ILE A 53 -1.30 1.93 -19.12
C ILE A 53 -1.44 1.66 -20.62
N GLU A 54 -0.41 1.11 -21.26
CA GLU A 54 -0.46 0.79 -22.69
C GLU A 54 -1.38 -0.41 -22.94
N ALA A 55 -1.23 -1.46 -22.13
CA ALA A 55 -2.10 -2.64 -22.17
C ALA A 55 -3.56 -2.25 -21.88
N ALA A 56 -3.78 -1.42 -20.87
CA ALA A 56 -5.10 -0.91 -20.50
C ALA A 56 -5.72 -0.10 -21.65
N ALA A 57 -4.96 0.82 -22.25
CA ALA A 57 -5.45 1.62 -23.37
C ALA A 57 -5.82 0.76 -24.58
N ARG A 58 -5.04 -0.29 -24.90
CA ARG A 58 -5.38 -1.25 -25.96
C ARG A 58 -6.67 -2.00 -25.64
N ALA A 59 -6.82 -2.48 -24.41
CA ALA A 59 -8.01 -3.20 -23.96
C ALA A 59 -9.26 -2.31 -24.00
N LEU A 60 -9.16 -1.05 -23.56
CA LEU A 60 -10.25 -0.08 -23.58
C LEU A 60 -10.64 0.34 -25.01
N ARG A 61 -9.66 0.57 -25.90
CA ARG A 61 -9.93 0.87 -27.32
C ARG A 61 -10.66 -0.25 -28.05
N ARG A 62 -10.40 -1.51 -27.68
CA ARG A 62 -11.18 -2.66 -28.19
C ARG A 62 -12.65 -2.60 -27.80
N LEU A 63 -12.97 -2.02 -26.64
CA LEU A 63 -14.35 -1.88 -26.17
C LEU A 63 -15.04 -0.66 -26.79
N ASN A 64 -14.32 0.45 -26.91
CA ASN A 64 -14.84 1.68 -27.50
C ASN A 64 -13.70 2.53 -28.10
N GLU A 65 -13.60 2.53 -29.43
CA GLU A 65 -12.57 3.28 -30.17
C GLU A 65 -12.77 4.80 -30.16
N LEU A 66 -13.96 5.28 -29.76
CA LEU A 66 -14.28 6.71 -29.75
C LEU A 66 -13.68 7.45 -28.56
N VAL A 67 -13.22 6.73 -27.53
CA VAL A 67 -12.63 7.33 -26.33
C VAL A 67 -11.12 7.43 -26.49
N ARG A 68 -10.59 8.64 -26.34
CA ARG A 68 -9.15 8.88 -26.33
C ARG A 68 -8.61 8.80 -24.92
N TYR A 69 -7.42 8.20 -24.78
CA TYR A 69 -6.74 8.05 -23.50
C TYR A 69 -5.37 8.70 -23.55
N GLU A 70 -5.12 9.67 -22.67
CA GLU A 70 -3.80 10.23 -22.42
C GLU A 70 -3.04 9.31 -21.47
N LEU A 71 -1.82 8.90 -21.86
CA LEU A 71 -1.03 7.92 -21.13
C LEU A 71 0.11 8.62 -20.39
N HIS A 72 0.09 8.51 -19.07
CA HIS A 72 1.06 9.10 -18.15
C HIS A 72 1.90 7.97 -17.54
N ALA A 73 3.00 7.60 -18.21
CA ALA A 73 3.94 6.56 -17.78
C ALA A 73 4.83 7.02 -16.62
N ILE A 74 4.23 7.57 -15.57
CA ILE A 74 4.90 8.23 -14.46
C ILE A 74 4.32 7.79 -13.14
N ARG A 75 5.16 7.86 -12.09
CA ARG A 75 4.71 7.71 -10.72
C ARG A 75 4.02 9.00 -10.29
N VAL A 76 2.86 8.88 -9.65
CA VAL A 76 2.25 10.03 -8.96
C VAL A 76 3.15 10.38 -7.78
N SER A 77 3.72 11.58 -7.81
CA SER A 77 4.65 12.11 -6.81
C SER A 77 4.33 13.58 -6.52
N PRO A 78 4.89 14.18 -5.45
CA PRO A 78 4.70 15.60 -5.17
C PRO A 78 5.06 16.51 -6.35
N ASP A 79 6.04 16.10 -7.17
CA ASP A 79 6.49 16.86 -8.34
C ASP A 79 5.53 16.75 -9.54
N THR A 80 4.83 15.63 -9.69
CA THR A 80 4.00 15.34 -10.88
C THR A 80 2.51 15.56 -10.64
N VAL A 81 2.03 15.35 -9.42
CA VAL A 81 0.59 15.24 -9.12
C VAL A 81 -0.20 16.49 -9.49
N ARG A 82 0.40 17.68 -9.34
CA ARG A 82 -0.30 18.95 -9.58
C ARG A 82 -0.66 19.10 -11.05
N GLU A 83 0.29 18.88 -11.95
CA GLU A 83 0.05 18.95 -13.40
C GLU A 83 -0.93 17.86 -13.83
N LEU A 84 -0.73 16.64 -13.31
CA LEU A 84 -1.59 15.50 -13.58
C LEU A 84 -3.05 15.79 -13.21
N VAL A 85 -3.33 16.23 -11.99
CA VAL A 85 -4.70 16.49 -11.52
C VAL A 85 -5.33 17.72 -12.19
N ALA A 86 -4.54 18.74 -12.53
CA ALA A 86 -5.05 19.96 -13.16
C ALA A 86 -5.70 19.69 -14.52
N GLY A 87 -5.22 18.65 -15.24
CA GLY A 87 -5.71 18.28 -16.56
C GLY A 87 -7.09 17.65 -16.62
N TYR A 88 -7.73 17.31 -15.49
CA TYR A 88 -8.96 16.51 -15.49
C TYR A 88 -10.06 17.07 -14.58
N ASP A 89 -11.31 16.69 -14.87
CA ASP A 89 -12.49 17.20 -14.15
C ASP A 89 -12.81 16.40 -12.89
N VAL A 90 -12.48 15.10 -12.89
CA VAL A 90 -12.65 14.18 -11.77
C VAL A 90 -11.38 13.33 -11.65
N VAL A 91 -11.01 12.94 -10.43
CA VAL A 91 -9.88 12.01 -10.21
C VAL A 91 -10.44 10.71 -9.63
N VAL A 92 -10.01 9.56 -10.15
CA VAL A 92 -10.32 8.25 -9.58
C VAL A 92 -9.05 7.65 -9.02
N ASP A 93 -9.07 7.31 -7.73
CA ASP A 93 -7.95 6.72 -7.02
C ASP A 93 -8.12 5.20 -6.93
N GLY A 94 -7.31 4.48 -7.71
CA GLY A 94 -7.16 3.02 -7.63
C GLY A 94 -5.93 2.56 -6.85
N SER A 95 -5.23 3.48 -6.16
CA SER A 95 -3.94 3.18 -5.54
C SER A 95 -4.07 2.27 -4.32
N ASP A 96 -3.03 1.47 -4.12
CA ASP A 96 -2.94 0.45 -3.07
C ASP A 96 -2.19 0.91 -1.82
N ASN A 97 -1.67 2.14 -1.80
CA ASN A 97 -0.82 2.65 -0.74
C ASN A 97 -1.31 3.99 -0.21
N PHE A 98 -1.19 4.20 1.11
CA PHE A 98 -1.63 5.42 1.77
C PHE A 98 -0.99 6.71 1.21
N PRO A 99 0.33 6.79 0.97
CA PRO A 99 0.96 8.01 0.48
C PRO A 99 0.31 8.58 -0.77
N THR A 100 0.00 7.73 -1.74
CA THR A 100 -0.65 8.16 -2.99
C THR A 100 -2.06 8.69 -2.73
N ARG A 101 -2.82 8.09 -1.82
CA ARG A 101 -4.18 8.54 -1.47
C ARG A 101 -4.18 9.93 -0.82
N TYR A 102 -3.27 10.15 0.13
CA TYR A 102 -3.10 11.46 0.75
C TYR A 102 -2.64 12.50 -0.26
N LEU A 103 -1.66 12.16 -1.10
CA LEU A 103 -1.16 13.05 -2.14
C LEU A 103 -2.23 13.45 -3.17
N LEU A 104 -3.02 12.48 -3.65
CA LEU A 104 -4.13 12.74 -4.56
C LEU A 104 -5.23 13.58 -3.89
N ASN A 105 -5.56 13.31 -2.62
CA ASN A 105 -6.50 14.13 -1.87
C ASN A 105 -6.01 15.58 -1.79
N ASP A 106 -4.78 15.80 -1.36
CA ASP A 106 -4.25 17.14 -1.10
C ASP A 106 -4.11 17.93 -2.40
N ALA A 107 -3.75 17.26 -3.50
CA ALA A 107 -3.78 17.84 -4.84
C ALA A 107 -5.20 18.21 -5.30
N CYS A 108 -6.17 17.33 -5.05
CA CYS A 108 -7.56 17.58 -5.35
C CYS A 108 -8.11 18.77 -4.55
N VAL A 109 -7.77 18.90 -3.26
CA VAL A 109 -8.13 20.06 -2.43
C VAL A 109 -7.53 21.34 -3.02
N SER A 110 -6.22 21.38 -3.29
CA SER A 110 -5.56 22.55 -3.89
C SER A 110 -6.16 22.99 -5.23
N LEU A 111 -6.69 22.05 -6.02
CA LEU A 111 -7.21 22.29 -7.36
C LEU A 111 -8.75 22.26 -7.45
N SER A 112 -9.43 22.12 -6.31
CA SER A 112 -10.89 21.99 -6.23
C SER A 112 -11.48 20.90 -7.14
N LYS A 113 -10.81 19.74 -7.22
CA LYS A 113 -11.24 18.58 -8.03
C LYS A 113 -11.92 17.51 -7.17
N PRO A 114 -13.07 16.95 -7.58
CA PRO A 114 -13.65 15.80 -6.90
C PRO A 114 -12.76 14.56 -7.05
N LEU A 115 -12.65 13.80 -5.96
CA LEU A 115 -11.86 12.58 -5.87
C LEU A 115 -12.77 11.39 -5.54
N VAL A 116 -12.83 10.40 -6.41
CA VAL A 116 -13.49 9.12 -6.15
C VAL A 116 -12.44 8.11 -5.72
N SER A 117 -12.39 7.79 -4.43
CA SER A 117 -11.40 6.86 -3.88
C SER A 117 -12.04 5.55 -3.46
N GLY A 118 -11.40 4.46 -3.84
CA GLY A 118 -11.75 3.10 -3.50
C GLY A 118 -10.58 2.42 -2.80
N ALA A 119 -10.89 1.59 -1.81
CA ALA A 119 -9.87 0.85 -1.10
C ALA A 119 -10.37 -0.54 -0.72
N ILE A 120 -9.44 -1.47 -0.59
CA ILE A 120 -9.72 -2.87 -0.29
C ILE A 120 -8.76 -3.34 0.80
N TYR A 121 -9.28 -4.14 1.72
CA TYR A 121 -8.51 -4.81 2.75
C TYR A 121 -9.10 -6.18 3.01
N LYS A 122 -8.33 -7.26 2.79
CA LYS A 122 -8.79 -8.66 2.91
C LYS A 122 -10.05 -8.96 2.07
N PHE A 123 -11.20 -8.94 2.73
CA PHE A 123 -12.53 -9.27 2.21
C PHE A 123 -13.47 -8.06 2.27
N GLU A 124 -12.98 -6.91 2.71
CA GLU A 124 -13.74 -5.68 2.84
C GLU A 124 -13.31 -4.68 1.77
N GLY A 125 -14.27 -3.98 1.19
CA GLY A 125 -14.02 -2.90 0.26
C GLY A 125 -14.80 -1.65 0.64
N GLN A 126 -14.27 -0.50 0.26
CA GLN A 126 -14.86 0.79 0.58
C GLN A 126 -14.78 1.76 -0.59
N VAL A 127 -15.79 2.63 -0.72
CA VAL A 127 -15.83 3.72 -1.70
C VAL A 127 -16.43 4.97 -1.06
N SER A 128 -15.84 6.12 -1.37
CA SER A 128 -16.43 7.43 -1.10
C SER A 128 -16.03 8.45 -2.16
N VAL A 129 -16.74 9.57 -2.20
CA VAL A 129 -16.39 10.71 -3.04
C VAL A 129 -16.00 11.88 -2.15
N PHE A 130 -14.82 12.41 -2.37
CA PHE A 130 -14.24 13.50 -1.61
C PHE A 130 -14.16 14.78 -2.44
N ASN A 131 -14.09 15.91 -1.76
CA ASN A 131 -13.93 17.25 -2.37
C ASN A 131 -14.99 17.60 -3.43
N TYR A 132 -16.17 16.96 -3.37
CA TYR A 132 -17.25 17.22 -4.32
C TYR A 132 -18.15 18.33 -3.80
N GLN A 133 -18.26 19.43 -4.57
CA GLN A 133 -19.12 20.60 -4.29
C GLN A 133 -18.94 21.17 -2.87
N GLY A 134 -17.70 21.31 -2.41
CA GLY A 134 -17.43 21.78 -1.05
C GLY A 134 -17.71 20.73 0.03
N GLY A 135 -17.87 19.45 -0.33
CA GLY A 135 -18.01 18.33 0.59
C GLY A 135 -16.74 18.00 1.39
N PRO A 136 -16.78 16.94 2.22
CA PRO A 136 -15.64 16.50 3.03
C PRO A 136 -14.45 16.05 2.18
N THR A 137 -13.23 16.20 2.71
CA THR A 137 -11.98 15.69 2.10
C THR A 137 -11.63 14.32 2.66
N TYR A 138 -10.65 13.63 2.06
CA TYR A 138 -10.14 12.36 2.58
C TYR A 138 -9.62 12.52 4.02
N ARG A 139 -8.91 13.63 4.29
CA ARG A 139 -8.41 13.99 5.64
C ARG A 139 -9.52 14.29 6.65
N CYS A 140 -10.73 14.64 6.24
CA CYS A 140 -11.86 14.73 7.18
C CYS A 140 -12.26 13.36 7.75
N LEU A 141 -12.03 12.29 7.00
CA LEU A 141 -12.32 10.92 7.42
C LEU A 141 -11.09 10.24 8.05
N PHE A 142 -9.91 10.45 7.46
CA PHE A 142 -8.63 9.91 7.89
C PHE A 142 -7.60 11.04 8.06
N PRO A 143 -7.58 11.74 9.21
CA PRO A 143 -6.79 12.96 9.41
C PRO A 143 -5.29 12.81 9.12
N GLU A 144 -4.71 11.70 9.58
CA GLU A 144 -3.28 11.42 9.48
C GLU A 144 -3.05 10.03 8.87
N PRO A 145 -2.01 9.85 8.05
CA PRO A 145 -1.62 8.53 7.57
C PRO A 145 -1.35 7.56 8.72
N PRO A 146 -1.70 6.27 8.58
CA PRO A 146 -1.39 5.27 9.60
C PRO A 146 0.12 5.12 9.77
N SER A 147 0.55 4.85 11.01
CA SER A 147 1.96 4.54 11.27
C SER A 147 2.36 3.20 10.63
N ALA A 148 3.67 2.95 10.48
CA ALA A 148 4.19 1.68 9.96
C ALA A 148 3.71 0.45 10.75
N ALA A 149 3.36 0.61 12.03
CA ALA A 149 2.82 -0.45 12.87
C ALA A 149 1.31 -0.70 12.64
N GLU A 150 0.58 0.29 12.14
CA GLU A 150 -0.87 0.27 11.94
C GLU A 150 -1.27 -0.04 10.48
N ALA A 151 -0.31 0.04 9.56
CA ALA A 151 -0.47 -0.28 8.14
C ALA A 151 0.19 -1.63 7.80
N PRO A 152 -0.42 -2.78 8.14
CA PRO A 152 0.07 -4.06 7.64
C PRO A 152 0.01 -4.05 6.10
N ASP A 153 1.15 -4.31 5.46
CA ASP A 153 1.28 -4.38 4.00
C ASP A 153 0.22 -5.34 3.44
N CYS A 154 -0.64 -4.84 2.54
CA CYS A 154 -1.66 -5.62 1.84
C CYS A 154 -1.06 -6.84 1.12
N ASN A 155 0.24 -6.87 0.82
CA ASN A 155 0.92 -8.02 0.24
C ASN A 155 1.10 -9.20 1.20
N THR A 156 1.13 -8.96 2.51
CA THR A 156 1.22 -10.04 3.51
C THR A 156 -0.12 -10.68 3.80
N THR A 157 -1.21 -10.01 3.40
CA THR A 157 -2.57 -10.38 3.74
C THR A 157 -3.41 -10.44 2.46
N GLY A 158 -3.46 -11.61 1.83
CA GLY A 158 -4.11 -11.80 0.54
C GLY A 158 -5.53 -11.19 0.45
N VAL A 159 -5.84 -10.63 -0.72
CA VAL A 159 -7.14 -10.02 -1.03
C VAL A 159 -7.97 -10.99 -1.86
N LEU A 160 -9.29 -10.99 -1.67
CA LEU A 160 -10.20 -11.72 -2.54
C LEU A 160 -10.15 -11.17 -3.97
N ASN A 161 -9.69 -11.99 -4.93
CA ASN A 161 -9.39 -11.56 -6.31
C ASN A 161 -10.52 -10.81 -7.04
N VAL A 162 -11.78 -11.10 -6.74
CA VAL A 162 -12.94 -10.44 -7.39
C VAL A 162 -13.27 -9.07 -6.82
N LEU A 163 -12.78 -8.77 -5.61
CA LEU A 163 -13.13 -7.56 -4.87
C LEU A 163 -12.65 -6.27 -5.57
N PRO A 164 -11.45 -6.20 -6.17
CA PRO A 164 -11.05 -5.07 -7.03
C PRO A 164 -12.04 -4.74 -8.14
N GLY A 165 -12.58 -5.76 -8.82
CA GLY A 165 -13.59 -5.55 -9.86
C GLY A 165 -14.90 -4.95 -9.32
N LEU A 166 -15.35 -5.42 -8.15
CA LEU A 166 -16.56 -4.90 -7.50
C LEU A 166 -16.38 -3.43 -7.09
N ILE A 167 -15.29 -3.12 -6.38
CA ILE A 167 -15.01 -1.75 -5.91
C ILE A 167 -14.75 -0.80 -7.07
N GLY A 168 -13.98 -1.22 -8.08
CA GLY A 168 -13.75 -0.44 -9.29
C GLY A 168 -15.05 -0.11 -10.04
N THR A 169 -16.01 -1.03 -10.06
CA THR A 169 -17.34 -0.79 -10.67
C THR A 169 -18.13 0.27 -9.90
N VAL A 170 -18.08 0.24 -8.57
CA VAL A 170 -18.71 1.26 -7.72
C VAL A 170 -18.02 2.62 -7.92
N GLN A 171 -16.69 2.66 -7.98
CA GLN A 171 -15.95 3.89 -8.29
C GLN A 171 -16.33 4.47 -9.66
N ALA A 172 -16.39 3.64 -10.70
CA ALA A 172 -16.81 4.08 -12.03
C ALA A 172 -18.24 4.64 -12.02
N THR A 173 -19.14 4.03 -11.25
CA THR A 173 -20.53 4.49 -11.07
C THR A 173 -20.56 5.86 -10.39
N GLU A 174 -19.79 6.08 -9.32
CA GLU A 174 -19.69 7.38 -8.66
C GLU A 174 -19.05 8.45 -9.57
N ALA A 175 -18.01 8.10 -10.33
CA ALA A 175 -17.38 9.02 -11.27
C ALA A 175 -18.37 9.48 -12.34
N LEU A 176 -19.18 8.58 -12.90
CA LEU A 176 -20.23 8.93 -13.85
C LEU A 176 -21.30 9.84 -13.23
N LYS A 177 -21.72 9.57 -11.99
CA LYS A 177 -22.67 10.44 -11.28
C LYS A 177 -22.11 11.85 -11.06
N VAL A 178 -20.83 11.96 -10.70
CA VAL A 178 -20.14 13.26 -10.55
C VAL A 178 -20.09 14.01 -11.87
N VAL A 179 -19.63 13.37 -12.95
CA VAL A 179 -19.50 14.00 -14.28
C VAL A 179 -20.85 14.42 -14.85
N LEU A 180 -21.88 13.58 -14.69
CA LEU A 180 -23.20 13.80 -15.28
C LEU A 180 -24.14 14.59 -14.35
N GLY A 181 -23.74 14.87 -13.11
CA GLY A 181 -24.60 15.51 -12.11
C GLY A 181 -25.83 14.68 -11.75
N LEU A 182 -25.70 13.34 -11.69
CA LEU A 182 -26.82 12.42 -11.51
C LEU A 182 -26.92 11.88 -10.08
N GLY A 183 -28.14 11.85 -9.55
CA GLY A 183 -28.49 11.16 -8.31
C GLY A 183 -27.69 11.62 -7.08
N ASP A 184 -27.65 10.75 -6.08
CA ASP A 184 -26.97 11.04 -4.81
C ASP A 184 -25.55 10.47 -4.82
N VAL A 185 -24.55 11.33 -5.02
CA VAL A 185 -23.11 11.00 -4.95
C VAL A 185 -22.70 10.64 -3.52
N LEU A 186 -21.76 9.69 -3.33
CA LEU A 186 -21.23 9.24 -2.02
C LEU A 186 -20.40 10.30 -1.26
N SER A 187 -20.60 11.59 -1.52
CA SER A 187 -20.00 12.66 -0.73
C SER A 187 -20.49 12.64 0.72
N GLY A 188 -19.56 12.66 1.68
CA GLY A 188 -19.84 12.53 3.12
C GLY A 188 -20.40 11.17 3.54
N ARG A 189 -20.26 10.15 2.69
CA ARG A 189 -20.71 8.78 2.93
C ARG A 189 -19.62 7.79 2.55
N LEU A 190 -19.19 6.98 3.51
CA LEU A 190 -18.29 5.85 3.26
C LEU A 190 -19.16 4.61 3.07
N TRP A 191 -19.28 4.14 1.83
CA TRP A 191 -19.91 2.87 1.55
C TRP A 191 -18.91 1.75 1.80
N LEU A 192 -19.33 0.76 2.59
CA LEU A 192 -18.54 -0.40 2.99
C LEU A 192 -19.24 -1.67 2.51
N LEU A 193 -18.47 -2.61 1.99
CA LEU A 193 -18.92 -3.95 1.62
C LEU A 193 -18.05 -4.98 2.34
N ASP A 194 -18.67 -5.82 3.15
CA ASP A 194 -18.06 -7.07 3.62
C ASP A 194 -18.47 -8.20 2.66
N THR A 195 -17.52 -8.78 1.95
CA THR A 195 -17.80 -9.85 0.98
C THR A 195 -18.04 -11.22 1.61
N LEU A 196 -17.63 -11.45 2.87
CA LEU A 196 -17.89 -12.73 3.55
C LEU A 196 -19.36 -12.86 3.93
N SER A 197 -19.94 -11.80 4.47
CA SER A 197 -21.39 -11.75 4.78
C SER A 197 -22.23 -11.21 3.63
N PHE A 198 -21.59 -10.63 2.61
CA PHE A 198 -22.19 -9.87 1.51
C PHE A 198 -23.11 -8.73 1.98
N GLN A 199 -22.83 -8.17 3.16
CA GLN A 199 -23.55 -7.04 3.71
C GLN A 199 -22.86 -5.74 3.34
N SER A 200 -23.67 -4.74 2.96
CA SER A 200 -23.19 -3.37 2.78
C SER A 200 -23.63 -2.47 3.93
N ARG A 201 -22.76 -1.56 4.34
CA ARG A 201 -23.04 -0.52 5.33
C ARG A 201 -22.65 0.84 4.76
N THR A 202 -23.28 1.90 5.25
CA THR A 202 -22.89 3.26 4.90
C THR A 202 -22.67 4.06 6.16
N LEU A 203 -21.44 4.51 6.37
CA LEU A 203 -21.08 5.40 7.46
C LEU A 203 -21.15 6.84 6.95
N ARG A 204 -21.73 7.73 7.75
CA ARG A 204 -21.80 9.17 7.43
C ARG A 204 -20.69 9.88 8.16
N PHE A 205 -20.00 10.79 7.47
CA PHE A 205 -18.98 11.65 8.06
C PHE A 205 -19.16 13.08 7.56
N LYS A 206 -18.68 14.03 8.34
CA LYS A 206 -18.86 15.46 8.08
C LYS A 206 -17.56 16.08 7.61
N ARG A 207 -17.69 17.23 6.96
CA ARG A 207 -16.54 18.08 6.63
C ARG A 207 -16.01 18.65 7.93
N ASP A 208 -14.74 18.43 8.20
CA ASP A 208 -14.04 19.04 9.31
C ASP A 208 -13.41 20.37 8.82
N PRO A 209 -13.64 21.50 9.51
CA PRO A 209 -13.19 22.81 9.05
C PRO A 209 -11.66 22.97 9.05
N VAL A 210 -10.93 22.20 9.85
CA VAL A 210 -9.45 22.23 9.91
C VAL A 210 -8.88 21.26 8.88
N GLN A 211 -9.31 19.99 8.91
CA GLN A 211 -8.77 18.97 8.01
C GLN A 211 -9.09 19.24 6.53
N SER A 212 -10.21 19.91 6.24
CA SER A 212 -10.59 20.26 4.87
C SER A 212 -9.82 21.44 4.26
N GLN A 213 -8.93 22.08 5.03
CA GLN A 213 -8.03 23.13 4.55
C GLN A 213 -6.63 22.61 4.23
N ILE A 214 -6.31 21.37 4.63
CA ILE A 214 -5.02 20.76 4.33
C ILE A 214 -4.96 20.43 2.84
N ASP A 215 -3.90 20.89 2.20
CA ASP A 215 -3.69 20.84 0.76
C ASP A 215 -2.19 20.65 0.46
N LEU A 216 -1.78 20.65 -0.83
CA LEU A 216 -0.38 20.44 -1.18
C LEU A 216 0.60 21.43 -0.55
N ALA A 217 0.17 22.65 -0.23
CA ALA A 217 1.04 23.68 0.33
C ALA A 217 1.20 23.58 1.86
N THR A 218 0.23 22.97 2.53
CA THR A 218 0.13 22.94 4.00
C THR A 218 0.33 21.55 4.59
N ALA A 219 0.16 20.49 3.79
CA ALA A 219 0.38 19.12 4.21
C ALA A 219 1.85 18.86 4.57
N ASN A 220 2.07 17.95 5.52
CA ASN A 220 3.39 17.50 5.90
C ASN A 220 3.98 16.62 4.76
N PRO A 221 5.14 16.97 4.16
CA PRO A 221 5.74 16.16 3.10
C PRO A 221 6.04 14.71 3.53
N ALA A 222 6.21 14.45 4.82
CA ALA A 222 6.42 13.10 5.35
C ALA A 222 5.19 12.18 5.14
N ASP A 223 3.99 12.75 4.99
CA ASP A 223 2.75 11.99 4.75
C ASP A 223 2.77 11.29 3.38
N TYR A 224 3.61 11.77 2.45
CA TYR A 224 3.76 11.22 1.10
C TYR A 224 4.89 10.20 0.99
N VAL A 225 5.56 9.88 2.10
CA VAL A 225 6.60 8.88 2.13
C VAL A 225 5.98 7.55 2.56
N ASP A 226 6.20 6.52 1.77
CA ASP A 226 5.75 5.19 2.13
C ASP A 226 6.58 4.65 3.30
N ALA A 227 6.02 4.73 4.50
CA ALA A 227 6.65 4.21 5.71
C ALA A 227 6.88 2.68 5.64
N SER A 228 6.16 1.96 4.78
CA SER A 228 6.37 0.53 4.52
C SER A 228 7.55 0.24 3.57
N CYS A 229 7.91 1.22 2.73
CA CYS A 229 9.08 1.16 1.85
C CYS A 229 10.25 2.04 2.34
N ALA A 230 10.17 2.60 3.55
CA ALA A 230 11.34 3.17 4.21
C ALA A 230 12.43 2.09 4.22
N PRO A 231 13.66 2.38 3.75
CA PRO A 231 14.72 1.39 3.81
C PRO A 231 14.87 0.99 5.27
N VAL A 232 14.45 -0.23 5.60
CA VAL A 232 14.76 -0.84 6.88
C VAL A 232 16.29 -0.77 6.96
N PRO A 233 16.87 0.01 7.89
CA PRO A 233 18.31 0.11 7.98
C PRO A 233 18.85 -1.32 8.06
N PRO A 234 19.85 -1.67 7.23
CA PRO A 234 20.32 -3.05 7.13
C PRO A 234 20.55 -3.55 8.55
N ALA A 235 19.82 -4.61 8.90
CA ALA A 235 19.94 -5.26 10.20
C ALA A 235 21.43 -5.42 10.52
N ALA A 236 21.88 -4.90 11.66
CA ALA A 236 23.25 -5.09 12.08
C ALA A 236 23.52 -6.61 12.10
N SER A 237 24.45 -7.04 11.26
CA SER A 237 24.80 -8.44 11.07
C SER A 237 26.08 -8.73 11.85
N LEU A 238 26.06 -9.78 12.65
CA LEU A 238 27.19 -10.23 13.45
C LEU A 238 27.84 -11.44 12.78
N THR A 239 29.16 -11.51 12.84
CA THR A 239 29.88 -12.75 12.48
C THR A 239 29.83 -13.75 13.64
N GLY A 240 30.16 -15.02 13.37
CA GLY A 240 30.27 -16.03 14.43
C GLY A 240 31.32 -15.69 15.50
N SER A 241 32.40 -15.00 15.15
CA SER A 241 33.41 -14.49 16.10
C SER A 241 32.86 -13.36 16.98
N ASP A 242 32.07 -12.44 16.43
CA ASP A 242 31.48 -11.35 17.19
C ASP A 242 30.45 -11.90 18.19
N LEU A 243 29.63 -12.86 17.75
CA LEU A 243 28.65 -13.51 18.61
C LEU A 243 29.33 -14.26 19.77
N ARG A 244 30.42 -15.01 19.51
CA ARG A 244 31.19 -15.66 20.58
C ARG A 244 31.71 -14.67 21.62
N THR A 245 32.18 -13.51 21.17
CA THR A 245 32.66 -12.44 22.07
C THR A 245 31.53 -11.87 22.92
N LEU A 246 30.35 -11.64 22.31
CA LEU A 246 29.17 -11.14 23.02
C LEU A 246 28.62 -12.15 24.03
N LEU A 247 28.65 -13.45 23.71
CA LEU A 247 28.20 -14.51 24.63
C LEU A 247 29.13 -14.70 25.83
N ALA A 248 30.41 -14.29 25.71
CA ALA A 248 31.37 -14.32 26.80
C ALA A 248 31.32 -13.06 27.70
N ALA A 249 30.54 -12.04 27.34
CA ALA A 249 30.41 -10.82 28.10
C ALA A 249 29.50 -11.00 29.35
N PRO A 250 29.62 -10.14 30.38
CA PRO A 250 28.81 -10.24 31.60
C PRO A 250 27.29 -10.09 31.37
N ALA A 251 26.90 -9.46 30.27
CA ALA A 251 25.51 -9.26 29.86
C ALA A 251 25.33 -9.78 28.41
N PRO A 252 25.18 -11.10 28.23
CA PRO A 252 25.06 -11.70 26.90
C PRO A 252 23.71 -11.34 26.25
N PRO A 253 23.64 -11.31 24.91
CA PRO A 253 22.40 -11.07 24.20
C PRO A 253 21.40 -12.21 24.36
N LEU A 254 20.11 -11.91 24.22
CA LEU A 254 19.10 -12.96 24.05
C LEU A 254 19.26 -13.59 22.67
N LEU A 255 19.47 -14.89 22.65
CA LEU A 255 19.54 -15.68 21.41
C LEU A 255 18.18 -16.21 21.04
N LEU A 256 17.71 -15.92 19.82
CA LEU A 256 16.47 -16.47 19.27
C LEU A 256 16.78 -17.38 18.08
N ASP A 257 16.39 -18.65 18.20
CA ASP A 257 16.42 -19.59 17.09
C ASP A 257 15.09 -19.53 16.34
N VAL A 258 15.12 -19.07 15.09
CA VAL A 258 13.90 -18.91 14.26
C VAL A 258 13.61 -20.11 13.36
N ARG A 259 14.29 -21.24 13.58
CA ARG A 259 14.08 -22.50 12.86
C ARG A 259 12.88 -23.28 13.43
N GLY A 260 12.57 -24.43 12.81
CA GLY A 260 11.52 -25.31 13.30
C GLY A 260 11.93 -26.12 14.54
N PRO A 261 10.97 -26.64 15.33
CA PRO A 261 11.24 -27.42 16.54
C PRO A 261 12.16 -28.63 16.34
N LEU A 262 12.02 -29.33 15.22
CA LEU A 262 12.87 -30.49 14.88
C LEU A 262 14.32 -30.09 14.62
N GLU A 263 14.55 -28.94 13.99
CA GLU A 263 15.91 -28.42 13.75
C GLU A 263 16.56 -28.01 15.08
N TYR A 264 15.81 -27.32 15.93
CA TYR A 264 16.24 -26.89 17.26
C TYR A 264 16.63 -28.08 18.14
N GLN A 265 15.81 -29.13 18.20
CA GLN A 265 16.08 -30.32 18.99
C GLN A 265 17.34 -31.07 18.54
N ARG A 266 17.64 -31.08 17.24
CA ARG A 266 18.84 -31.75 16.71
C ARG A 266 20.13 -31.06 17.16
N ARG A 267 20.16 -29.72 17.08
CA ARG A 267 21.30 -28.89 17.49
C ARG A 267 20.84 -27.44 17.54
N HIS A 268 21.14 -26.74 18.63
CA HIS A 268 20.93 -25.30 18.78
C HIS A 268 22.09 -24.69 19.56
N LEU A 269 22.22 -23.36 19.52
CA LEU A 269 23.19 -22.64 20.33
C LEU A 269 22.79 -22.67 21.81
N PRO A 270 23.73 -22.91 22.75
CA PRO A 270 23.44 -22.91 24.17
C PRO A 270 22.79 -21.58 24.61
N GLY A 271 21.69 -21.67 25.37
CA GLY A 271 20.94 -20.50 25.85
C GLY A 271 20.02 -19.85 24.81
N ALA A 272 19.91 -20.41 23.61
CA ALA A 272 18.92 -19.97 22.63
C ALA A 272 17.50 -20.28 23.08
N VAL A 273 16.56 -19.39 22.76
CA VAL A 273 15.12 -19.60 22.91
C VAL A 273 14.53 -19.87 21.53
N LEU A 274 13.73 -20.93 21.41
CA LEU A 274 13.07 -21.29 20.17
C LEU A 274 11.86 -20.37 19.93
N LEU A 275 11.90 -19.61 18.83
CA LEU A 275 10.80 -18.77 18.36
C LEU A 275 10.71 -18.86 16.84
N PRO A 276 10.03 -19.89 16.29
CA PRO A 276 10.02 -20.16 14.85
C PRO A 276 9.49 -18.97 14.06
N LEU A 277 10.11 -18.67 12.91
CA LEU A 277 9.72 -17.54 12.05
C LEU A 277 8.20 -17.48 11.76
N PRO A 278 7.49 -18.59 11.44
CA PRO A 278 6.05 -18.54 11.20
C PRO A 278 5.20 -18.12 12.41
N GLU A 279 5.72 -18.32 13.63
CA GLU A 279 5.02 -17.98 14.89
C GLU A 279 5.42 -16.60 15.43
N LEU A 280 6.51 -16.03 14.91
CA LEU A 280 7.14 -14.82 15.44
C LEU A 280 6.17 -13.63 15.53
N ALA A 281 5.33 -13.43 14.52
CA ALA A 281 4.35 -12.34 14.51
C ALA A 281 3.31 -12.48 15.64
N ALA A 282 2.84 -13.71 15.88
CA ALA A 282 1.84 -14.00 16.92
C ALA A 282 2.44 -13.95 18.34
N ARG A 283 3.73 -14.22 18.46
CA ARG A 283 4.47 -14.33 19.73
C ARG A 283 5.46 -13.19 19.97
N VAL A 284 5.28 -12.07 19.28
CA VAL A 284 6.19 -10.91 19.34
C VAL A 284 6.36 -10.35 20.75
N ALA A 285 5.36 -10.50 21.63
CA ALA A 285 5.41 -10.05 23.02
C ALA A 285 6.48 -10.77 23.86
N GLU A 286 6.99 -11.92 23.40
CA GLU A 286 8.08 -12.65 24.04
C GLU A 286 9.46 -12.04 23.74
N VAL A 287 9.57 -11.16 22.74
CA VAL A 287 10.81 -10.50 22.37
C VAL A 287 11.00 -9.22 23.21
N PRO A 288 12.09 -9.10 23.98
CA PRO A 288 12.31 -7.91 24.79
C PRO A 288 12.67 -6.70 23.93
N ARG A 289 12.13 -5.54 24.30
CA ARG A 289 12.47 -4.24 23.67
C ARG A 289 13.74 -3.61 24.23
N GLN A 290 14.29 -4.14 25.33
CA GLN A 290 15.52 -3.67 25.97
C GLN A 290 16.57 -4.77 25.96
N GLY A 291 17.84 -4.38 25.80
CA GLY A 291 18.98 -5.30 25.70
C GLY A 291 19.16 -5.90 24.30
N PRO A 292 20.36 -6.38 23.94
CA PRO A 292 20.63 -6.88 22.60
C PRO A 292 19.94 -8.23 22.36
N VAL A 293 19.29 -8.37 21.20
CA VAL A 293 18.63 -9.61 20.75
C VAL A 293 19.27 -10.07 19.44
N VAL A 294 19.75 -11.31 19.40
CA VAL A 294 20.40 -11.89 18.22
C VAL A 294 19.55 -13.05 17.70
N LEU A 295 19.11 -12.94 16.45
CA LEU A 295 18.34 -13.95 15.76
C LEU A 295 19.24 -14.76 14.82
N TYR A 296 19.12 -16.08 14.87
CA TYR A 296 19.84 -16.96 13.96
C TYR A 296 18.94 -18.04 13.38
N CYS A 297 19.36 -18.57 12.23
CA CYS A 297 18.77 -19.75 11.63
C CYS A 297 19.88 -20.64 11.07
N GLN A 298 19.57 -21.49 10.08
CA GLN A 298 20.54 -22.41 9.51
C GLN A 298 21.63 -21.67 8.72
N SER A 299 21.25 -20.78 7.80
CA SER A 299 22.14 -20.12 6.83
C SER A 299 22.07 -18.58 6.82
N GLY A 300 21.36 -17.97 7.78
CA GLY A 300 21.16 -16.51 7.88
C GLY A 300 19.93 -15.96 7.15
N VAL A 301 19.33 -16.69 6.20
CA VAL A 301 18.20 -16.19 5.38
C VAL A 301 16.92 -15.96 6.21
N ARG A 302 16.50 -16.95 7.01
CA ARG A 302 15.27 -16.85 7.83
C ARG A 302 15.42 -15.85 8.96
N SER A 303 16.62 -15.72 9.53
CA SER A 303 16.90 -14.75 10.59
C SER A 303 16.91 -13.31 10.07
N ALA A 304 17.36 -13.08 8.83
CA ALA A 304 17.22 -11.77 8.19
C ALA A 304 15.74 -11.37 7.99
N GLN A 305 14.88 -12.32 7.58
CA GLN A 305 13.44 -12.11 7.49
C GLN A 305 12.81 -11.82 8.86
N ALA A 306 13.22 -12.55 9.89
CA ALA A 306 12.77 -12.34 11.26
C ALA A 306 13.15 -10.96 11.81
N VAL A 307 14.38 -10.51 11.55
CA VAL A 307 14.84 -9.18 11.96
C VAL A 307 14.07 -8.09 11.23
N ALA A 308 13.87 -8.21 9.92
CA ALA A 308 13.09 -7.24 9.16
C ALA A 308 11.65 -7.10 9.70
N LEU A 309 11.01 -8.24 10.05
CA LEU A 309 9.70 -8.24 10.69
C LEU A 309 9.70 -7.55 12.06
N LEU A 310 10.71 -7.79 12.90
CA LEU A 310 10.80 -7.12 14.19
C LEU A 310 11.11 -5.62 14.04
N GLN A 311 11.97 -5.23 13.10
CA GLN A 311 12.27 -3.84 12.81
C GLN A 311 11.02 -3.09 12.32
N SER A 312 10.19 -3.70 11.47
CA SER A 312 8.91 -3.09 11.05
C SER A 312 7.92 -2.93 12.21
N LEU A 313 8.08 -3.70 13.29
CA LEU A 313 7.30 -3.58 14.53
C LEU A 313 7.96 -2.66 15.59
N GLY A 314 8.99 -1.90 15.17
CA GLY A 314 9.66 -0.89 15.99
C GLY A 314 10.74 -1.43 16.92
N PHE A 315 11.28 -2.63 16.67
CA PHE A 315 12.45 -3.13 17.41
C PHE A 315 13.75 -2.55 16.83
N ALA A 316 14.50 -1.85 17.66
CA ALA A 316 15.80 -1.27 17.29
C ALA A 316 17.00 -2.08 17.82
N ASN A 317 16.76 -3.07 18.68
CA ASN A 317 17.75 -3.84 19.43
C ASN A 317 18.02 -5.25 18.85
N VAL A 318 17.59 -5.50 17.60
CA VAL A 318 17.64 -6.81 16.96
C VAL A 318 18.76 -6.90 15.93
N GLN A 319 19.47 -8.04 15.92
CA GLN A 319 20.61 -8.31 15.05
C GLN A 319 20.52 -9.72 14.48
N THR A 320 21.18 -9.99 13.36
CA THR A 320 21.22 -11.33 12.75
C THR A 320 22.62 -11.92 12.75
N LEU A 321 22.73 -13.24 12.98
CA LEU A 321 23.97 -13.99 12.77
C LEU A 321 24.20 -14.27 11.28
N SER A 322 25.24 -13.66 10.70
CA SER A 322 25.69 -13.92 9.33
C SER A 322 26.10 -15.37 9.16
N GLY A 323 25.70 -16.01 8.07
CA GLY A 323 25.98 -17.43 7.79
C GLY A 323 25.23 -18.43 8.68
N GLY A 324 24.46 -17.95 9.66
CA GLY A 324 23.69 -18.80 10.57
C GLY A 324 24.54 -19.81 11.33
N LEU A 325 23.97 -20.97 11.61
CA LEU A 325 24.62 -22.09 12.29
C LEU A 325 25.67 -22.82 11.43
N GLU A 326 25.66 -22.63 10.11
CA GLU A 326 26.62 -23.24 9.19
C GLU A 326 28.01 -22.62 9.33
N GLU A 327 28.07 -21.33 9.64
CA GLU A 327 29.32 -20.56 9.77
C GLU A 327 29.68 -20.23 11.24
N TYR A 328 28.96 -20.80 12.21
CA TYR A 328 29.19 -20.64 13.66
C TYR A 328 29.94 -21.82 14.28
#